data_AF-A0A544UQ08-F1
#
_entry.id   AF-A0A544UQ08-F1
#
_cell.length_a   1.000
_cell.length_b   1.000
_cell.length_c   1.000
_cell.angle_alpha   90.00
_cell.angle_beta   90.00
_cell.angle_gamma   90.00
#
_symmetry.space_group_name_H-M   'P 1'
#
loop_
_entity.id
_entity.type
_entity.pdbx_description
1 polymer ?
#
loop_
_entity_poly.entity_id
_entity_poly.type
_entity_poly.pdbx_seq_one_letter_code
_entity_poly.pdbx_strand_id
1 'polypeptide(L)'
;MKGVKISIITFFIVVFLLIIMLLNADPPKPIVLSEGKKITVLQGTYCWSKFTGSECVDKNSPSAIIDNNKIVPFPVSPQSEIKINFKKQPIDEIEVEMEHLGESKKIKVEGNVFSAPNEKGKYIYCF
;
A
#
# COMPACT_ATOMS: atom_id res chain seq x y z
N MET A 1 -12.94 -6.44 -48.41
CA MET A 1 -13.65 -5.49 -47.51
C MET A 1 -14.23 -6.10 -46.22
N LYS A 2 -14.74 -7.35 -46.20
CA LYS A 2 -15.29 -7.96 -44.96
C LYS A 2 -14.22 -8.24 -43.89
N GLY A 3 -13.06 -8.80 -44.27
CA GLY A 3 -11.95 -9.07 -43.34
C GLY A 3 -11.34 -7.82 -42.69
N VAL A 4 -11.25 -6.71 -43.43
CA VAL A 4 -10.77 -5.41 -42.90
C VAL A 4 -11.73 -4.85 -41.85
N LYS A 5 -13.05 -4.95 -42.07
CA LYS A 5 -14.06 -4.51 -41.09
C LYS A 5 -14.06 -5.37 -39.82
N ILE A 6 -13.89 -6.69 -39.95
CA ILE A 6 -13.79 -7.61 -38.80
C ILE A 6 -12.53 -7.28 -37.98
N SER A 7 -11.39 -7.05 -38.65
CA SER A 7 -10.13 -6.67 -37.99
C SER A 7 -10.23 -5.35 -37.19
N ILE A 8 -10.94 -4.35 -37.73
CA ILE A 8 -11.18 -3.07 -37.03
C ILE A 8 -12.06 -3.27 -35.78
N ILE A 9 -13.13 -4.05 -35.88
CA ILE A 9 -14.02 -4.33 -34.73
C ILE A 9 -13.25 -5.05 -33.62
N THR A 10 -12.46 -6.06 -33.96
CA THR A 10 -11.63 -6.78 -32.98
C THR A 10 -10.63 -5.84 -32.30
N PHE A 11 -10.01 -4.91 -33.04
CA PHE A 11 -9.10 -3.92 -32.47
C PHE A 11 -9.81 -3.02 -31.44
N PHE A 12 -10.99 -2.49 -31.76
CA PHE A 12 -11.76 -1.67 -30.82
C PHE A 12 -12.17 -2.44 -29.56
N ILE A 13 -12.56 -3.72 -29.69
CA ILE A 13 -12.89 -4.57 -28.54
C ILE A 13 -11.65 -4.77 -27.65
N VAL A 14 -10.48 -5.05 -28.23
CA VAL A 14 -9.24 -5.22 -27.45
C VAL A 14 -8.85 -3.93 -26.74
N VAL A 15 -8.90 -2.78 -27.42
CA VAL A 15 -8.62 -1.48 -26.81
C VAL A 15 -9.62 -1.18 -25.68
N PHE A 16 -10.90 -1.46 -25.88
CA PHE A 16 -11.93 -1.28 -24.86
C PHE A 16 -11.70 -2.16 -23.62
N LEU A 17 -11.35 -3.43 -23.81
CA LEU A 17 -11.01 -4.33 -22.70
C LEU A 17 -9.76 -3.88 -21.94
N LEU A 18 -8.75 -3.37 -22.65
CA LEU A 18 -7.55 -2.79 -22.02
C LEU A 18 -7.90 -1.54 -21.18
N ILE A 19 -8.77 -0.66 -21.69
CA ILE A 19 -9.24 0.50 -20.94
C ILE A 19 -9.98 0.06 -19.66
N ILE A 20 -10.88 -0.92 -19.75
CA ILE A 20 -11.59 -1.45 -18.58
C ILE A 20 -10.62 -2.02 -17.55
N MET A 21 -9.58 -2.77 -17.96
CA MET A 21 -8.57 -3.27 -17.02
C MET A 21 -7.85 -2.14 -16.29
N LEU A 22 -7.45 -1.08 -17.01
CA LEU A 22 -6.76 0.07 -16.41
C LEU A 22 -7.63 0.81 -15.40
N LEU A 23 -8.94 0.91 -15.67
CA LEU A 23 -9.91 1.59 -14.80
C LEU A 23 -10.28 0.81 -13.53
N ASN A 24 -9.96 -0.48 -13.46
CA ASN A 24 -10.27 -1.35 -12.32
C ASN A 24 -9.01 -1.83 -11.57
N ALA A 25 -7.92 -1.08 -11.66
CA ALA A 25 -6.66 -1.40 -10.99
C ALA A 25 -6.79 -1.38 -9.45
N ASP A 26 -6.02 -2.26 -8.80
CA ASP A 26 -5.88 -2.35 -7.35
C ASP A 26 -5.25 -1.09 -6.74
N PRO A 27 -5.42 -0.86 -5.42
CA PRO A 27 -4.80 0.27 -4.75
C PRO A 27 -3.28 0.30 -4.97
N PRO A 28 -2.71 1.48 -5.24
CA PRO A 28 -1.28 1.61 -5.46
C PRO A 28 -0.52 1.32 -4.18
N LYS A 29 0.51 0.47 -4.26
CA LYS A 29 1.39 0.20 -3.13
C LYS A 29 2.37 1.36 -2.90
N PRO A 30 2.45 1.91 -1.68
CA PRO A 30 3.45 2.92 -1.35
C PRO A 30 4.86 2.32 -1.30
N ILE A 31 5.86 3.19 -1.38
CA ILE A 31 7.25 2.85 -1.13
C ILE A 31 7.63 3.41 0.23
N VAL A 32 8.04 2.55 1.15
CA VAL A 32 8.52 2.99 2.47
C VAL A 32 10.03 2.89 2.51
N LEU A 33 10.68 3.95 2.98
CA LEU A 33 12.13 4.07 3.06
C LEU A 33 12.55 4.39 4.50
N SER A 34 13.68 3.84 4.91
CA SER A 34 14.44 4.30 6.07
C SER A 34 15.92 4.29 5.69
N GLU A 35 16.63 5.38 5.97
CA GLU A 35 18.06 5.53 5.64
C GLU A 35 18.37 5.22 4.15
N GLY A 36 17.43 5.58 3.26
CA GLY A 36 17.51 5.32 1.81
C GLY A 36 17.25 3.87 1.38
N LYS A 37 17.00 2.94 2.32
CA LYS A 37 16.70 1.54 2.04
C LYS A 37 15.21 1.29 2.04
N LYS A 38 14.75 0.44 1.11
CA LYS A 38 13.33 0.08 0.98
C LYS A 38 12.91 -0.94 2.03
N ILE A 39 11.86 -0.60 2.77
CA ILE A 39 11.20 -1.49 3.73
C ILE A 39 10.11 -2.28 3.00
N THR A 40 9.97 -3.56 3.34
CA THR A 40 8.87 -4.41 2.84
C THR A 40 7.55 -3.96 3.42
N VAL A 41 6.57 -3.70 2.56
CA VAL A 41 5.20 -3.30 2.93
C VAL A 41 4.23 -4.40 2.52
N LEU A 42 3.27 -4.69 3.39
CA LEU A 42 2.20 -5.66 3.17
C LEU A 42 0.87 -4.92 3.06
N GLN A 43 -0.02 -5.42 2.21
CA GLN A 43 -1.37 -4.87 2.10
C GLN A 43 -2.24 -5.47 3.21
N GLY A 44 -2.73 -4.63 4.13
CA GLY A 44 -3.75 -4.98 5.13
C GLY A 44 -5.17 -4.92 4.56
N THR A 45 -6.16 -4.83 5.45
CA THR A 45 -7.57 -4.54 5.10
C THR A 45 -7.66 -3.21 4.35
N TYR A 46 -8.48 -3.13 3.32
CA TYR A 46 -8.66 -1.91 2.55
C TYR A 46 -10.04 -1.83 1.88
N CYS A 47 -10.46 -0.60 1.59
CA CYS A 47 -11.53 -0.31 0.65
C CYS A 47 -10.99 0.57 -0.49
N TRP A 48 -11.27 0.20 -1.74
CA TRP A 48 -10.77 0.90 -2.92
C TRP A 48 -11.89 1.15 -3.93
N SER A 49 -11.99 2.38 -4.39
CA SER A 49 -12.97 2.75 -5.42
C SER A 49 -12.41 2.44 -6.80
N LYS A 50 -13.15 1.62 -7.56
CA LYS A 50 -12.90 1.24 -8.95
C LYS A 50 -14.03 1.81 -9.82
N PHE A 51 -13.84 1.78 -11.14
CA PHE A 51 -14.86 2.30 -12.06
C PHE A 51 -16.21 1.54 -11.95
N THR A 52 -16.18 0.24 -11.66
CA THR A 52 -17.40 -0.57 -11.51
C THR A 52 -18.02 -0.53 -10.10
N GLY A 53 -17.47 0.26 -9.17
CA GLY A 53 -17.93 0.34 -7.78
C GLY A 53 -16.78 0.32 -6.77
N SER A 54 -17.08 0.15 -5.49
CA SER A 54 -16.07 0.03 -4.45
C SER A 54 -15.84 -1.43 -4.06
N GLU A 55 -14.58 -1.81 -3.91
CA GLU A 55 -14.18 -3.13 -3.41
C GLU A 55 -13.58 -2.97 -2.01
N CYS A 56 -14.11 -3.71 -1.04
CA CYS A 56 -13.54 -3.81 0.29
C CYS A 56 -13.04 -5.24 0.50
N VAL A 57 -11.76 -5.36 0.85
CA VAL A 57 -11.11 -6.64 1.11
C VAL A 57 -10.66 -6.64 2.56
N ASP A 58 -11.25 -7.54 3.34
CA ASP A 58 -10.84 -7.75 4.72
C ASP A 58 -9.71 -8.78 4.81
N LYS A 59 -8.76 -8.52 5.71
CA LYS A 59 -7.59 -9.37 5.92
C LYS A 59 -7.37 -9.58 7.41
N ASN A 60 -6.56 -10.58 7.73
CA ASN A 60 -6.16 -10.87 9.10
C ASN A 60 -5.50 -9.64 9.75
N SER A 61 -5.45 -9.63 11.09
CA SER A 61 -4.76 -8.58 11.84
C SER A 61 -3.29 -8.40 11.40
N PRO A 62 -2.71 -7.20 11.57
CA PRO A 62 -1.32 -6.92 11.17
C PRO A 62 -0.32 -7.95 11.68
N SER A 63 -0.39 -8.28 12.97
CA SER A 63 0.44 -9.31 13.60
C SER A 63 0.26 -10.70 12.96
N ALA A 64 -0.99 -11.12 12.69
CA ALA A 64 -1.26 -12.38 12.01
C ALA A 64 -0.79 -12.41 10.55
N ILE A 65 -0.87 -11.28 9.81
CA ILE A 65 -0.33 -11.18 8.45
C ILE A 65 1.19 -11.40 8.48
N ILE A 66 1.90 -10.75 9.41
CA ILE A 66 3.35 -10.86 9.53
C ILE A 66 3.77 -12.30 9.84
N ASP A 67 3.10 -12.94 10.80
CA ASP A 67 3.43 -14.31 11.22
C ASP A 67 3.11 -15.34 10.12
N ASN A 68 1.93 -15.24 9.49
CA ASN A 68 1.52 -16.15 8.41
C ASN A 68 2.44 -16.04 7.18
N ASN A 69 2.93 -14.84 6.88
CA ASN A 69 3.85 -14.60 5.77
C ASN A 69 5.32 -14.76 6.17
N LYS A 70 5.61 -15.12 7.43
CA LYS A 70 6.96 -15.31 7.99
C LYS A 70 7.89 -14.12 7.70
N ILE A 71 7.36 -12.91 7.85
CA ILE A 71 8.08 -11.69 7.51
C ILE A 71 9.09 -11.36 8.60
N VAL A 72 10.35 -11.21 8.19
CA VAL A 72 11.43 -10.77 9.07
C VAL A 72 11.38 -9.24 9.16
N PRO A 73 11.32 -8.65 10.38
CA PRO A 73 11.35 -7.20 10.55
C PRO A 73 12.59 -6.58 9.92
N PHE A 74 12.41 -5.45 9.25
CA PHE A 74 13.51 -4.70 8.68
C PHE A 74 14.26 -3.93 9.79
N PRO A 75 15.57 -4.10 9.96
CA PRO A 75 16.33 -3.37 10.97
C PRO A 75 16.48 -1.90 10.57
N VAL A 76 16.18 -0.99 11.51
CA VAL A 76 16.32 0.46 11.34
C VAL A 76 17.15 1.04 12.48
N SER A 77 17.88 2.12 12.22
CA SER A 77 18.58 2.85 13.28
C SER A 77 17.59 3.56 14.21
N PRO A 78 17.88 3.68 15.52
CA PRO A 78 17.08 4.48 16.46
C PRO A 78 16.88 5.90 15.94
N GLN A 79 15.67 6.45 16.08
CA GLN A 79 15.31 7.81 15.66
C GLN A 79 15.45 8.10 14.15
N SER A 80 15.82 7.11 13.33
CA SER A 80 15.91 7.26 11.88
C SER A 80 14.56 7.64 11.29
N GLU A 81 14.58 8.48 10.25
CA GLU A 81 13.38 8.84 9.53
C GLU A 81 12.85 7.64 8.72
N ILE A 82 11.55 7.42 8.84
CA ILE A 82 10.75 6.51 8.02
C ILE A 82 9.87 7.37 7.14
N LYS A 83 10.05 7.23 5.82
CA LYS A 83 9.36 8.04 4.81
C LYS A 83 8.43 7.17 3.98
N ILE A 84 7.18 7.59 3.86
CA ILE A 84 6.15 6.93 3.05
C ILE A 84 5.97 7.72 1.76
N ASN A 85 6.35 7.11 0.63
CA ASN A 85 6.22 7.69 -0.70
C ASN A 85 5.05 7.07 -1.46
N PHE A 86 4.03 7.87 -1.71
CA PHE A 86 2.94 7.51 -2.61
C PHE A 86 3.22 7.99 -4.03
N LYS A 87 2.88 7.16 -5.04
CA LYS A 87 2.94 7.58 -6.45
C LYS A 87 1.98 8.75 -6.73
N LYS A 88 0.80 8.71 -6.10
CA LYS A 88 -0.17 9.80 -6.05
C LYS A 88 -0.39 10.13 -4.58
N GLN A 89 -0.12 11.37 -4.19
CA GLN A 89 -0.27 11.80 -2.80
C GLN A 89 -1.73 11.66 -2.36
N PRO A 90 -1.98 11.22 -1.11
CA PRO A 90 -3.31 11.25 -0.52
C PRO A 90 -3.80 12.70 -0.43
N ILE A 91 -5.13 12.86 -0.45
CA ILE A 91 -5.76 14.19 -0.33
C ILE A 91 -5.66 14.66 1.12
N ASP A 92 -5.91 13.74 2.05
CA ASP A 92 -5.83 13.98 3.49
C ASP A 92 -4.46 13.54 4.03
N GLU A 93 -4.13 14.03 5.23
CA GLU A 93 -2.95 13.56 5.96
C GLU A 93 -3.09 12.08 6.32
N ILE A 94 -1.97 11.35 6.30
CA ILE A 94 -1.97 9.95 6.70
C ILE A 94 -1.95 9.82 8.21
N GLU A 95 -2.80 8.94 8.73
CA GLU A 95 -2.72 8.49 10.12
C GLU A 95 -1.88 7.23 10.19
N VAL A 96 -0.92 7.18 11.12
CA VAL A 96 -0.12 5.97 11.36
C VAL A 96 -0.38 5.48 12.78
N GLU A 97 -0.74 4.21 12.90
CA GLU A 97 -0.81 3.49 14.16
C GLU A 97 0.42 2.61 14.32
N MET A 98 1.03 2.65 15.50
CA MET A 98 2.17 1.84 15.89
C MET A 98 1.76 0.83 16.96
N GLU A 99 1.98 -0.46 16.69
CA GLU A 99 1.81 -1.55 17.65
C GLU A 99 3.19 -1.99 18.20
N HIS A 100 3.28 -2.12 19.52
CA HIS A 100 4.45 -2.62 20.25
C HIS A 100 4.00 -3.36 21.51
N LEU A 101 4.49 -4.59 21.71
CA LEU A 101 4.18 -5.43 22.87
C LEU A 101 2.66 -5.61 23.13
N GLY A 102 1.84 -5.59 22.07
CA GLY A 102 0.39 -5.75 22.16
C GLY A 102 -0.37 -4.46 22.48
N GLU A 103 0.33 -3.32 22.63
CA GLU A 103 -0.27 -2.01 22.76
C GLU A 103 -0.16 -1.24 21.44
N SER A 104 -1.25 -0.54 21.09
CA SER A 104 -1.29 0.31 19.89
C SER A 104 -1.45 1.77 20.25
N LYS A 105 -0.78 2.65 19.52
CA LYS A 105 -0.93 4.10 19.65
C LYS A 105 -0.81 4.79 18.30
N LYS A 106 -1.55 5.89 18.12
CA LYS A 106 -1.35 6.80 16.99
C LYS A 106 -0.04 7.55 17.16
N ILE A 107 0.70 7.74 16.07
CA ILE A 107 1.92 8.55 16.05
C ILE A 107 1.73 9.78 15.17
N LYS A 108 2.46 10.85 15.48
CA LYS A 108 2.47 12.06 14.67
C LYS A 108 3.23 11.80 13.37
N VAL A 109 2.65 12.20 12.25
CA VAL A 109 3.27 12.12 10.93
C VAL A 109 3.27 13.52 10.33
N GLU A 110 4.41 13.96 9.82
CA GLU A 110 4.56 15.26 9.18
C GLU A 110 5.11 15.05 7.77
N GLY A 111 4.36 15.47 6.74
CA GLY A 111 4.81 15.32 5.35
C GLY A 111 5.09 13.87 4.94
N ASN A 112 4.32 12.91 5.46
CA ASN A 112 4.51 11.46 5.29
C ASN A 112 5.84 10.93 5.85
N VAL A 113 6.41 11.63 6.84
CA VAL A 113 7.62 11.25 7.55
C VAL A 113 7.33 11.13 9.04
N PHE A 114 7.91 10.13 9.67
CA PHE A 114 7.96 9.97 11.12
C PHE A 114 9.26 9.29 11.53
N SER A 115 9.62 9.36 12.81
CA SER A 115 10.87 8.77 13.32
C SER A 115 10.64 7.40 13.96
N ALA A 116 11.58 6.49 13.76
CA ALA A 116 11.64 5.24 14.49
C ALA A 116 11.83 5.49 16.01
N PRO A 117 11.31 4.63 16.89
CA PRO A 117 11.54 4.71 18.33
C PRO A 117 13.02 4.69 18.68
N ASN A 118 13.37 5.36 19.79
CA ASN A 118 14.72 5.25 20.35
C ASN A 118 14.95 3.89 21.03
N GLU A 119 13.88 3.30 21.56
CA GLU A 119 13.91 2.02 22.25
C GLU A 119 14.04 0.87 21.25
N LYS A 120 14.85 -0.13 21.61
CA LYS A 120 15.03 -1.32 20.79
C LYS A 120 13.82 -2.22 20.93
N GLY A 121 13.22 -2.60 19.80
CA GLY A 121 12.07 -3.50 19.78
C GLY A 121 11.60 -3.86 18.37
N LYS A 122 10.58 -4.73 18.32
CA LYS A 122 9.78 -4.95 17.10
C LYS A 122 8.60 -3.98 17.16
N TYR A 123 8.41 -3.24 16.08
CA TYR A 123 7.33 -2.28 15.90
C TYR A 123 6.61 -2.60 14.60
N ILE A 124 5.28 -2.54 14.64
CA ILE A 124 4.42 -2.73 13.46
C ILE A 124 3.72 -1.40 13.20
N TYR A 125 3.75 -0.94 11.96
CA TYR A 125 3.13 0.32 11.55
C TYR A 125 2.00 0.05 10.55
N CYS A 126 0.81 0.59 10.82
CA CYS A 126 -0.37 0.51 9.96
C CYS A 126 -0.80 1.92 9.56
N PHE A 127 -1.13 2.11 8.28
CA PHE A 127 -1.48 3.39 7.68
C PHE A 127 -2.28 3.22 6.38
#